data_AF-A0A3D1PGL7-F1
#
_entry.id   AF-A0A3D1PGL7-F1
#
_cell.length_a   1.000
_cell.length_b   1.000
_cell.length_c   1.000
_cell.angle_alpha   90.00
_cell.angle_beta   90.00
_cell.angle_gamma   90.00
#
_symmetry.space_group_name_H-M   'P 1'
#
loop_
_entity.id
_entity.type
_entity.pdbx_description
1 polymer ?
#
loop_
_entity_poly.entity_id
_entity_poly.type
_entity_poly.pdbx_seq_one_letter_code
_entity_poly.pdbx_strand_id
1 'polypeptide(L)'
;MFKSKLPQHEQGFTLVEVLIAILITTIFISIAMQAMVIAAVFKVRARQVAEATTWIQEDLENVRFQAGKLRYTQLTNNPIIGATSLSLSSVTGFAVGDTLRVGTDTTNYTISVIDQNAKTITINSPGLSQAASSGATVVATNPCKASSSTAGFGESLNLNQPAAPSETNNSANPNSGTKTITGKSYTLTRTVNVGGTDAVSGTCTSNACYELLKLAYEVKQGSEAPIATMYTEVIPNAAMQCPQ
;
A
#
# COMPACT_ATOMS: atom_id res chain seq x y z
N MET A 1 68.50 -27.35 54.84
CA MET A 1 68.35 -27.23 53.37
C MET A 1 67.16 -28.08 52.95
N PHE A 2 66.08 -27.44 52.46
CA PHE A 2 65.00 -27.95 51.58
C PHE A 2 64.42 -29.37 51.85
N LYS A 3 63.12 -29.61 52.03
CA LYS A 3 61.90 -29.06 51.41
C LYS A 3 60.71 -29.56 52.24
N SER A 4 59.70 -28.73 52.53
CA SER A 4 58.38 -29.28 52.84
C SER A 4 57.79 -29.82 51.54
N LYS A 5 57.42 -31.10 51.52
CA LYS A 5 56.48 -31.63 50.53
C LYS A 5 55.12 -31.63 51.20
N LEU A 6 54.27 -30.65 50.85
CA LEU A 6 52.84 -30.81 51.08
C LEU A 6 52.39 -32.07 50.32
N PRO A 7 51.59 -32.95 50.90
CA PRO A 7 50.92 -33.98 50.13
C PRO A 7 49.93 -33.27 49.21
N GLN A 8 50.19 -33.33 47.90
CA GLN A 8 49.18 -33.03 46.89
C GLN A 8 48.06 -34.05 47.07
N HIS A 9 46.95 -33.56 47.59
CA HIS A 9 45.71 -34.31 47.70
C HIS A 9 45.08 -34.41 46.32
N GLU A 10 45.62 -35.32 45.50
CA GLU A 10 45.02 -35.77 44.25
C GLU A 10 43.80 -36.65 44.62
N GLN A 11 42.73 -36.02 45.11
CA GLN A 11 41.45 -36.69 45.29
C GLN A 11 40.85 -36.95 43.91
N GLY A 12 40.92 -38.21 43.46
CA GLY A 12 40.11 -38.67 42.35
C GLY A 12 38.62 -38.49 42.65
N PHE A 13 37.85 -38.14 41.62
CA PHE A 13 36.41 -37.94 41.72
C PHE A 13 35.71 -39.15 42.34
N THR A 14 34.83 -38.91 43.32
CA THR A 14 34.04 -39.98 43.91
C THR A 14 32.95 -40.42 42.92
N LEU A 15 32.64 -41.71 42.86
CA LEU A 15 31.63 -42.25 41.92
C LEU A 15 30.26 -41.56 42.06
N VAL A 16 29.88 -41.21 43.29
CA VAL A 16 28.62 -40.50 43.59
C VAL A 16 28.61 -39.08 43.04
N GLU A 17 29.73 -38.37 43.14
CA GLU A 17 29.87 -37.02 42.60
C GLU A 17 29.77 -36.99 41.07
N VAL A 18 30.38 -37.97 40.41
CA VAL A 18 30.27 -38.16 38.95
C VAL A 18 28.82 -38.45 38.56
N LEU A 19 28.09 -39.29 39.31
CA LEU A 19 26.68 -39.57 39.06
C LEU A 19 25.79 -38.32 39.22
N ILE A 20 26.02 -37.52 40.27
CA ILE A 20 25.27 -36.27 40.50
C ILE A 20 25.58 -35.26 39.39
N ALA A 21 26.83 -35.15 38.95
CA ALA A 21 27.21 -34.25 37.85
C ALA A 21 26.54 -34.66 36.52
N ILE A 22 26.50 -35.95 36.20
CA ILE A 22 25.80 -36.47 35.01
C ILE A 22 24.30 -36.22 35.12
N LEU A 23 23.70 -36.43 36.30
CA LEU A 23 22.27 -36.18 36.53
C LEU A 23 21.92 -34.70 36.31
N ILE A 24 22.71 -33.78 36.87
CA ILE A 24 22.47 -32.34 36.73
C ILE A 24 22.66 -31.90 35.28
N THR A 25 23.76 -32.30 34.63
CA THR A 25 24.04 -31.93 33.24
C THR A 25 22.99 -32.46 32.27
N THR A 26 22.50 -33.69 32.45
CA THR A 26 21.43 -34.25 31.60
C THR A 26 20.10 -33.49 31.74
N ILE A 27 19.73 -33.08 32.94
CA ILE A 27 18.54 -32.23 33.17
C ILE A 27 18.72 -30.89 32.47
N PHE A 28 19.86 -30.22 32.66
CA PHE A 28 20.15 -28.94 32.02
C PHE A 28 20.12 -29.02 30.48
N ILE A 29 20.76 -30.04 29.90
CA ILE A 29 20.79 -30.24 28.45
C ILE A 29 19.38 -30.51 27.91
N SER A 30 18.58 -31.32 28.63
CA SER A 30 17.21 -31.63 28.23
C SER A 30 16.33 -30.38 28.18
N ILE A 31 16.42 -29.53 29.21
CA ILE A 31 15.69 -28.26 29.27
C ILE A 31 16.18 -27.30 28.17
N ALA A 32 17.49 -27.19 27.97
CA ALA A 32 18.08 -26.31 26.95
C ALA A 32 17.66 -26.71 25.53
N MET A 33 17.62 -28.01 25.22
CA MET A 33 17.18 -28.51 23.91
C MET A 33 15.72 -28.14 23.63
N GLN A 34 14.83 -28.32 24.61
CA GLN A 34 13.42 -27.96 24.45
C GLN A 34 13.24 -26.44 24.27
N ALA A 35 13.97 -25.63 25.05
CA ALA A 35 13.94 -24.17 24.92
C ALA A 35 14.41 -23.70 23.53
N MET A 36 15.45 -24.33 22.96
CA MET A 36 15.92 -24.02 21.61
C MET A 36 14.86 -24.32 20.54
N VAL A 37 14.16 -25.45 20.63
CA VAL A 37 13.10 -25.81 19.67
C VAL A 37 11.95 -24.80 19.73
N ILE A 38 11.52 -24.42 20.92
CA ILE A 38 10.46 -23.42 21.11
C ILE A 38 10.88 -22.06 20.54
N ALA A 39 12.12 -21.62 20.80
CA ALA A 39 12.67 -20.39 20.26
C ALA A 39 12.73 -20.41 18.72
N ALA A 40 13.08 -21.55 18.12
CA ALA A 40 13.08 -21.70 16.67
C ALA A 40 11.68 -21.55 16.06
N VAL A 41 10.67 -22.17 16.69
CA VAL A 41 9.26 -22.03 16.28
C VAL A 41 8.80 -20.58 16.39
N PHE A 42 9.05 -19.91 17.51
CA PHE A 42 8.68 -18.51 17.66
C PHE A 42 9.40 -17.59 16.66
N LYS A 43 10.69 -17.85 16.39
CA LYS A 43 11.44 -17.10 15.38
C LYS A 43 10.85 -17.26 13.98
N VAL A 44 10.40 -18.46 13.61
CA VAL A 44 9.72 -18.71 12.32
C VAL A 44 8.39 -17.97 12.26
N ARG A 45 7.56 -18.05 13.31
CA ARG A 45 6.29 -17.33 13.37
C ARG A 45 6.47 -15.81 13.31
N ALA A 46 7.44 -15.27 14.05
CA ALA A 46 7.76 -13.85 14.03
C ALA A 46 8.20 -13.39 12.62
N ARG A 47 9.02 -14.19 11.93
CA ARG A 47 9.38 -13.92 10.52
C ARG A 47 8.18 -13.94 9.58
N GLN A 48 7.27 -14.92 9.74
CA GLN A 48 6.06 -15.01 8.93
C GLN A 48 5.19 -13.76 9.05
N VAL A 49 4.94 -13.31 10.28
CA VAL A 49 4.13 -12.11 10.54
C VAL A 49 4.82 -10.84 10.05
N ALA A 50 6.13 -10.72 10.27
CA ALA A 50 6.89 -9.57 9.80
C ALA A 50 6.87 -9.45 8.27
N GLU A 51 7.13 -10.56 7.56
CA GLU A 51 7.13 -10.57 6.11
C GLU A 51 5.73 -10.34 5.52
N ALA A 52 4.69 -10.91 6.12
CA ALA A 52 3.31 -10.66 5.72
C ALA A 52 2.90 -9.19 5.90
N THR A 53 3.33 -8.55 6.99
CA THR A 53 3.08 -7.12 7.22
C THR A 53 3.82 -6.25 6.21
N THR A 54 5.09 -6.55 5.93
CA THR A 54 5.86 -5.84 4.89
C THR A 54 5.22 -5.99 3.52
N TRP A 55 4.70 -7.17 3.20
CA TRP A 55 4.02 -7.42 1.92
C TRP A 55 2.73 -6.59 1.79
N ILE A 56 1.95 -6.47 2.87
CA ILE A 56 0.79 -5.56 2.93
C ILE A 56 1.24 -4.10 2.73
N GLN A 57 2.32 -3.67 3.38
CA GLN A 57 2.84 -2.31 3.25
C GLN A 57 3.30 -2.00 1.83
N GLU A 58 3.98 -2.95 1.18
CA GLU A 58 4.39 -2.83 -0.22
C GLU A 58 3.21 -2.56 -1.14
N ASP A 59 2.12 -3.32 -0.98
CA ASP A 59 0.91 -3.10 -1.79
C ASP A 59 0.25 -1.75 -1.46
N LEU A 60 0.18 -1.37 -0.18
CA LEU A 60 -0.38 -0.09 0.22
C LEU A 60 0.38 1.09 -0.39
N GLU A 61 1.72 1.04 -0.41
CA GLU A 61 2.54 2.08 -1.02
C GLU A 61 2.31 2.18 -2.54
N ASN A 62 2.11 1.04 -3.22
CA ASN A 62 1.72 1.05 -4.64
C ASN A 62 0.36 1.74 -4.85
N VAL A 63 -0.64 1.44 -4.01
CA VAL A 63 -1.97 2.08 -4.09
C VAL A 63 -1.87 3.58 -3.80
N ARG A 64 -1.09 3.98 -2.79
CA ARG A 64 -0.83 5.40 -2.46
C ARG A 64 -0.14 6.13 -3.61
N PHE A 65 0.83 5.49 -4.25
CA PHE A 65 1.51 6.04 -5.41
C PHE A 65 0.58 6.28 -6.58
N GLN A 66 -0.35 5.36 -6.87
CA GLN A 66 -1.38 5.57 -7.89
C GLN A 66 -2.35 6.69 -7.50
N ALA A 67 -2.80 6.71 -6.24
CA ALA A 67 -3.66 7.76 -5.71
C ALA A 67 -3.05 9.17 -5.82
N GLY A 68 -1.72 9.29 -5.73
CA GLY A 68 -1.00 10.55 -5.90
C GLY A 68 -0.99 11.10 -7.35
N LYS A 69 -1.19 10.24 -8.35
CA LYS A 69 -1.12 10.59 -9.78
C LYS A 69 -2.49 10.58 -10.48
N LEU A 70 -3.46 9.93 -9.87
CA LEU A 70 -4.78 9.76 -10.47
C LEU A 70 -5.47 11.11 -10.66
N ARG A 71 -5.77 11.48 -11.91
CA ARG A 71 -6.52 12.71 -12.25
C ARG A 71 -5.89 13.98 -11.67
N TYR A 72 -4.59 13.92 -11.37
CA TYR A 72 -3.77 14.98 -10.81
C TYR A 72 -2.42 14.96 -11.51
N THR A 73 -2.05 16.08 -12.12
CA THR A 73 -0.80 16.18 -12.87
C THR A 73 -0.31 17.63 -12.89
N GLN A 74 0.80 17.87 -13.58
CA GLN A 74 1.37 19.20 -13.74
C GLN A 74 1.66 19.46 -15.22
N LEU A 75 1.57 20.72 -15.63
CA LEU A 75 1.99 21.17 -16.95
C LEU A 75 3.51 21.02 -17.12
N THR A 76 3.94 20.62 -18.31
CA THR A 76 5.36 20.60 -18.71
C THR A 76 5.71 21.75 -19.65
N ASN A 77 4.71 22.48 -20.14
CA ASN A 77 4.84 23.64 -21.01
C ASN A 77 4.21 24.89 -20.38
N ASN A 78 4.42 26.04 -21.02
CA ASN A 78 3.81 27.31 -20.65
C ASN A 78 2.70 27.66 -21.66
N PRO A 79 1.50 27.05 -21.56
CA PRO A 79 0.43 27.32 -22.52
C PRO A 79 -0.09 28.76 -22.35
N ILE A 80 -0.31 29.41 -23.49
CA ILE A 80 -0.86 30.77 -23.57
C ILE A 80 -2.39 30.77 -23.49
N ILE A 81 -2.98 31.96 -23.35
CA ILE A 81 -4.43 32.15 -23.46
C ILE A 81 -4.91 31.63 -24.82
N GLY A 82 -6.01 30.89 -24.83
CA GLY A 82 -6.60 30.26 -26.02
C GLY A 82 -5.95 28.93 -26.41
N ALA A 83 -4.89 28.49 -25.73
CA ALA A 83 -4.30 27.18 -25.98
C ALA A 83 -5.32 26.08 -25.69
N THR A 84 -5.48 25.16 -26.64
CA THR A 84 -6.35 23.98 -26.52
C THR A 84 -5.59 22.71 -26.22
N SER A 85 -4.28 22.66 -26.48
CA SER A 85 -3.44 21.48 -26.19
C SER A 85 -2.52 21.75 -25.00
N LEU A 86 -2.61 20.90 -23.99
CA LEU A 86 -1.86 20.97 -22.74
C LEU A 86 -0.88 19.80 -22.68
N SER A 87 0.40 20.07 -22.49
CA SER A 87 1.42 19.03 -22.29
C SER A 87 1.63 18.78 -20.81
N LEU A 88 1.58 17.51 -20.39
CA LEU A 88 1.48 17.13 -18.99
C LEU A 88 2.54 16.09 -18.61
N SER A 89 2.87 16.03 -17.33
CA SER A 89 3.82 15.03 -16.79
C SER A 89 3.26 13.61 -16.87
N SER A 90 1.94 13.48 -16.74
CA SER A 90 1.14 12.26 -16.92
C SER A 90 -0.31 12.61 -17.28
N VAL A 91 -1.00 11.71 -17.98
CA VAL A 91 -2.45 11.75 -18.24
C VAL A 91 -3.20 10.60 -17.56
N THR A 92 -2.57 9.91 -16.62
CA THR A 92 -3.15 8.75 -15.91
C THR A 92 -4.47 9.10 -15.22
N GLY A 93 -5.49 8.28 -15.47
CA GLY A 93 -6.81 8.40 -14.86
C GLY A 93 -7.72 9.47 -15.46
N PHE A 94 -7.22 10.34 -16.35
CA PHE A 94 -8.08 11.24 -17.10
C PHE A 94 -8.84 10.49 -18.18
N ALA A 95 -10.09 10.88 -18.43
CA ALA A 95 -10.94 10.36 -19.49
C ALA A 95 -11.48 11.49 -20.37
N VAL A 96 -11.77 11.18 -21.63
CA VAL A 96 -12.44 12.13 -22.52
C VAL A 96 -13.81 12.48 -21.93
N GLY A 97 -14.14 13.78 -21.89
CA GLY A 97 -15.34 14.31 -21.23
C GLY A 97 -15.13 14.74 -19.78
N ASP A 98 -14.00 14.42 -19.14
CA ASP A 98 -13.69 14.95 -17.81
C ASP A 98 -13.59 16.48 -17.88
N THR A 99 -14.05 17.15 -16.82
CA THR A 99 -13.81 18.59 -16.63
C THR A 99 -12.55 18.77 -15.81
N LEU A 100 -11.69 19.72 -16.16
CA LEU A 100 -10.44 20.00 -15.46
C LEU A 100 -10.26 21.48 -15.16
N ARG A 101 -9.41 21.78 -14.17
CA ARG A 101 -8.88 23.11 -13.88
C ARG A 101 -7.37 23.10 -14.00
N VAL A 102 -6.81 24.28 -14.32
CA VAL A 102 -5.38 24.48 -14.55
C VAL A 102 -4.88 25.59 -13.62
N GLY A 103 -3.95 25.25 -12.74
CA GLY A 103 -3.36 26.16 -11.76
C GLY A 103 -4.40 26.85 -10.90
N THR A 104 -4.36 28.18 -10.89
CA THR A 104 -5.29 29.04 -10.15
C THR A 104 -6.55 29.42 -10.95
N ASP A 105 -6.71 28.89 -12.16
CA ASP A 105 -7.88 29.18 -12.98
C ASP A 105 -9.14 28.50 -12.40
N THR A 106 -10.20 29.28 -12.25
CA THR A 106 -11.51 28.81 -11.75
C THR A 106 -12.40 28.25 -12.86
N THR A 107 -12.01 28.46 -14.12
CA THR A 107 -12.72 27.96 -15.31
C THR A 107 -12.55 26.45 -15.44
N ASN A 108 -13.66 25.74 -15.64
CA ASN A 108 -13.65 24.31 -15.94
C ASN A 108 -13.55 24.09 -17.45
N TYR A 109 -12.58 23.29 -17.88
CA TYR A 109 -12.39 22.91 -19.28
C TYR A 109 -12.75 21.44 -19.49
N THR A 110 -13.47 21.12 -20.55
CA THR A 110 -13.79 19.73 -20.88
C THR A 110 -12.71 19.14 -21.79
N ILE A 111 -12.24 17.94 -21.47
CA ILE A 111 -11.32 17.17 -22.29
C ILE A 111 -12.04 16.66 -23.54
N SER A 112 -11.49 16.95 -24.71
CA SER A 112 -11.95 16.42 -26.00
C SER A 112 -11.12 15.23 -26.48
N VAL A 113 -9.81 15.25 -26.24
CA VAL A 113 -8.88 14.21 -26.69
C VAL A 113 -7.79 14.00 -25.65
N ILE A 114 -7.39 12.75 -25.46
CA ILE A 114 -6.24 12.36 -24.63
C ILE A 114 -5.26 11.59 -25.51
N ASP A 115 -4.02 12.06 -25.58
CA ASP A 115 -2.92 11.31 -26.15
C ASP A 115 -2.02 10.82 -25.00
N GLN A 116 -2.06 9.52 -24.72
CA GLN A 116 -1.27 8.89 -23.67
C GLN A 116 0.23 8.83 -24.02
N ASN A 117 0.58 8.73 -25.30
CA ASN A 117 1.96 8.62 -25.75
C ASN A 117 2.65 9.98 -25.70
N ALA A 118 1.98 11.01 -26.23
CA ALA A 118 2.47 12.38 -26.19
C ALA A 118 2.25 13.06 -24.83
N LYS A 119 1.47 12.43 -23.93
CA LYS A 119 1.04 12.98 -22.63
C LYS A 119 0.38 14.35 -22.78
N THR A 120 -0.51 14.45 -23.77
CA THR A 120 -1.25 15.68 -24.03
C THR A 120 -2.74 15.50 -23.79
N ILE A 121 -3.35 16.55 -23.28
CA ILE A 121 -4.80 16.68 -23.18
C ILE A 121 -5.22 17.84 -24.07
N THR A 122 -6.17 17.58 -24.95
CA THR A 122 -6.84 18.63 -25.73
C THR A 122 -8.14 19.00 -25.05
N ILE A 123 -8.38 20.30 -24.85
CA ILE A 123 -9.61 20.86 -24.29
C ILE A 123 -10.46 21.52 -25.38
N ASN A 124 -11.76 21.63 -25.13
CA ASN A 124 -12.69 22.32 -26.04
C ASN A 124 -12.37 23.82 -26.19
N SER A 125 -12.70 24.40 -27.35
CA SER A 125 -12.67 25.85 -27.58
C SER A 125 -13.60 26.57 -26.59
N PRO A 126 -13.24 27.77 -26.08
CA PRO A 126 -12.21 28.69 -26.58
C PRO A 126 -10.77 28.45 -26.07
N GLY A 127 -10.46 27.31 -25.45
CA GLY A 127 -9.13 27.05 -24.87
C GLY A 127 -8.94 27.77 -23.54
N LEU A 128 -7.71 27.82 -23.03
CA LEU A 128 -7.41 28.41 -21.72
C LEU A 128 -7.81 29.89 -21.62
N SER A 129 -8.48 30.27 -20.54
CA SER A 129 -8.86 31.65 -20.22
C SER A 129 -7.69 32.47 -19.66
N GLN A 130 -6.71 31.79 -19.05
CA GLN A 130 -5.50 32.38 -18.50
C GLN A 130 -4.28 31.59 -18.96
N ALA A 131 -3.17 32.30 -19.21
CA ALA A 131 -1.90 31.63 -19.47
C ALA A 131 -1.46 30.89 -18.21
N ALA A 132 -0.86 29.71 -18.37
CA ALA A 132 -0.33 28.93 -17.28
C ALA A 132 1.16 28.69 -17.47
N SER A 133 1.86 28.49 -16.36
CA SER A 133 3.28 28.16 -16.37
C SER A 133 3.50 26.65 -16.26
N SER A 134 4.66 26.20 -16.73
CA SER A 134 5.16 24.87 -16.42
C SER A 134 5.15 24.65 -14.90
N GLY A 135 4.77 23.45 -14.47
CA GLY A 135 4.59 23.08 -13.06
C GLY A 135 3.22 23.44 -12.48
N ALA A 136 2.37 24.21 -13.17
CA ALA A 136 1.01 24.46 -12.69
C ALA A 136 0.20 23.15 -12.64
N THR A 137 -0.61 23.00 -11.61
CA THR A 137 -1.40 21.80 -11.35
C THR A 137 -2.52 21.67 -12.36
N VAL A 138 -2.85 20.44 -12.74
CA VAL A 138 -4.02 20.13 -13.58
C VAL A 138 -4.80 19.03 -12.89
N VAL A 139 -6.05 19.32 -12.58
CA VAL A 139 -6.90 18.43 -11.75
C VAL A 139 -8.27 18.28 -12.38
N ALA A 140 -8.77 17.04 -12.42
CA ALA A 140 -10.15 16.78 -12.81
C ALA A 140 -11.13 17.26 -11.73
N THR A 141 -12.15 18.03 -12.11
CA THR A 141 -13.15 18.61 -11.21
C THR A 141 -14.48 17.89 -11.23
N ASN A 142 -14.74 17.01 -12.20
CA ASN A 142 -15.99 16.24 -12.24
C ASN A 142 -16.17 15.31 -11.02
N PRO A 143 -15.15 14.62 -10.47
CA PRO A 143 -15.38 13.69 -9.37
C PRO A 143 -15.49 14.44 -8.03
N CYS A 144 -15.17 15.74 -7.98
CA CYS A 144 -15.34 16.60 -6.81
C CYS A 144 -16.81 16.86 -6.44
N LYS A 145 -17.74 16.68 -7.38
CA LYS A 145 -19.18 16.87 -7.18
C LYS A 145 -19.96 15.58 -7.39
N ALA A 146 -19.31 14.45 -7.16
CA ALA A 146 -19.93 13.15 -7.35
C ALA A 146 -21.18 13.01 -6.47
N SER A 147 -22.30 12.64 -7.08
CA SER A 147 -23.57 12.36 -6.40
C SER A 147 -23.82 10.86 -6.19
N SER A 148 -22.87 10.01 -6.62
CA SER A 148 -22.91 8.56 -6.42
C SER A 148 -21.51 8.00 -6.25
N SER A 149 -21.41 6.81 -5.64
CA SER A 149 -20.12 6.11 -5.45
C SER A 149 -19.40 5.87 -6.76
N THR A 150 -20.13 5.63 -7.86
CA THR A 150 -19.54 5.34 -9.18
C THR A 150 -18.89 6.55 -9.87
N ALA A 151 -19.13 7.77 -9.38
CA ALA A 151 -18.65 9.00 -10.00
C ALA A 151 -17.53 9.69 -9.21
N GLY A 152 -17.20 9.20 -8.01
CA GLY A 152 -16.24 9.82 -7.11
C GLY A 152 -14.77 9.48 -7.37
N PHE A 153 -13.88 10.14 -6.63
CA PHE A 153 -12.45 9.82 -6.64
C PHE A 153 -12.15 8.45 -6.05
N GLY A 154 -12.94 7.98 -5.07
CA GLY A 154 -12.82 6.64 -4.52
C GLY A 154 -13.00 5.56 -5.59
N GLU A 155 -14.06 5.64 -6.40
CA GLU A 155 -14.26 4.71 -7.53
C GLU A 155 -13.23 4.91 -8.62
N SER A 156 -12.86 6.16 -8.92
CA SER A 156 -11.79 6.43 -9.89
C SER A 156 -10.51 5.71 -9.50
N LEU A 157 -10.17 5.66 -8.20
CA LEU A 157 -9.02 4.92 -7.69
C LEU A 157 -9.26 3.41 -7.73
N ASN A 158 -10.46 2.93 -7.40
CA ASN A 158 -10.85 1.52 -7.49
C ASN A 158 -10.63 0.94 -8.90
N LEU A 159 -11.03 1.68 -9.94
CA LEU A 159 -10.89 1.28 -11.34
C LEU A 159 -9.44 1.37 -11.85
N ASN A 160 -8.57 2.10 -11.18
CA ASN A 160 -7.18 2.33 -11.58
C ASN A 160 -6.18 1.79 -10.54
N GLN A 161 -6.55 0.76 -9.79
CA GLN A 161 -5.66 0.18 -8.80
C GLN A 161 -4.47 -0.53 -9.46
N PRO A 162 -3.29 -0.49 -8.83
CA PRO A 162 -2.19 -1.33 -9.25
C PRO A 162 -2.48 -2.80 -8.92
N ALA A 163 -1.83 -3.71 -9.64
CA ALA A 163 -1.78 -5.11 -9.24
C ALA A 163 -1.19 -5.26 -7.84
N ALA A 164 -1.77 -6.15 -7.04
CA ALA A 164 -1.15 -6.62 -5.81
C ALA A 164 0.23 -7.24 -6.12
N PRO A 165 1.25 -7.06 -5.27
CA PRO A 165 2.56 -7.65 -5.49
C PRO A 165 2.46 -9.17 -5.56
N SER A 166 3.19 -9.77 -6.50
CA SER A 166 3.13 -11.21 -6.80
C SER A 166 1.76 -11.69 -7.26
N GLU A 167 1.02 -10.83 -7.98
CA GLU A 167 -0.15 -11.27 -8.73
C GLU A 167 0.26 -12.22 -9.87
N THR A 168 -0.55 -13.24 -10.09
CA THR A 168 -0.24 -14.37 -10.99
C THR A 168 -1.21 -14.50 -12.16
N ASN A 169 -2.27 -13.69 -12.22
CA ASN A 169 -3.42 -13.90 -13.10
C ASN A 169 -3.67 -12.79 -14.12
N ASN A 170 -2.81 -11.76 -14.22
CA ASN A 170 -2.97 -10.63 -15.14
C ASN A 170 -4.42 -10.13 -15.22
N SER A 171 -5.12 -10.13 -14.08
CA SER A 171 -6.54 -9.79 -14.00
C SER A 171 -6.72 -8.30 -14.28
N ALA A 172 -7.85 -7.90 -14.87
CA ALA A 172 -8.20 -6.49 -15.00
C ALA A 172 -8.23 -5.77 -13.63
N ASN A 173 -8.52 -6.50 -12.54
CA ASN A 173 -8.48 -6.02 -11.16
C ASN A 173 -7.65 -7.00 -10.30
N PRO A 174 -6.32 -6.91 -10.31
CA PRO A 174 -5.43 -7.86 -9.64
C PRO A 174 -5.34 -7.58 -8.14
N ASN A 175 -6.39 -7.86 -7.39
CA ASN A 175 -6.52 -7.57 -5.95
C ASN A 175 -5.95 -8.67 -5.03
N SER A 176 -5.20 -9.63 -5.58
CA SER A 176 -4.63 -10.72 -4.83
C SER A 176 -3.27 -11.14 -5.39
N GLY A 177 -2.36 -11.54 -4.51
CA GLY A 177 -1.04 -12.06 -4.87
C GLY A 177 -0.68 -13.26 -4.01
N THR A 178 0.22 -14.11 -4.52
CA THR A 178 0.71 -15.29 -3.78
C THR A 178 2.21 -15.19 -3.52
N LYS A 179 2.65 -15.46 -2.29
CA LYS A 179 4.06 -15.40 -1.89
C LYS A 179 4.40 -16.57 -0.97
N THR A 180 5.59 -17.14 -1.16
CA THR A 180 6.12 -18.15 -0.24
C THR A 180 6.88 -17.48 0.90
N ILE A 181 6.43 -17.68 2.13
CA ILE A 181 7.00 -17.12 3.35
C ILE A 181 7.45 -18.28 4.24
N THR A 182 8.76 -18.41 4.45
CA THR A 182 9.37 -19.51 5.24
C THR A 182 8.87 -20.91 4.80
N GLY A 183 8.82 -21.15 3.49
CA GLY A 183 8.46 -22.45 2.91
C GLY A 183 6.96 -22.76 2.86
N LYS A 184 6.09 -21.83 3.26
CA LYS A 184 4.63 -21.95 3.14
C LYS A 184 4.09 -20.91 2.16
N SER A 185 3.13 -21.30 1.32
CA SER A 185 2.48 -20.38 0.40
C SER A 185 1.35 -19.63 1.09
N TYR A 186 1.39 -18.30 1.01
CA TYR A 186 0.37 -17.39 1.52
C TYR A 186 -0.23 -16.60 0.38
N THR A 187 -1.50 -16.25 0.53
CA THR A 187 -2.25 -15.38 -0.36
C THR A 187 -2.53 -14.06 0.35
N LEU A 188 -2.12 -12.96 -0.26
CA LEU A 188 -2.56 -11.62 0.09
C LEU A 188 -3.85 -11.33 -0.66
N THR A 189 -4.86 -10.83 0.03
CA THR A 189 -6.12 -10.37 -0.57
C THR A 189 -6.38 -8.95 -0.11
N ARG A 190 -6.55 -8.05 -1.08
CA ARG A 190 -6.98 -6.66 -0.88
C ARG A 190 -8.46 -6.55 -1.23
N THR A 191 -9.30 -6.31 -0.24
CA THR A 191 -10.72 -6.00 -0.44
C THR A 191 -10.90 -4.50 -0.46
N VAL A 192 -11.74 -4.02 -1.39
CA VAL A 192 -11.90 -2.60 -1.67
C VAL A 192 -13.35 -2.21 -1.46
N ASN A 193 -13.58 -1.10 -0.77
CA ASN A 193 -14.89 -0.47 -0.67
C ASN A 193 -14.76 1.03 -0.95
N VAL A 194 -15.53 1.56 -1.88
CA VAL A 194 -15.57 3.00 -2.15
C VAL A 194 -16.30 3.70 -1.00
N GLY A 195 -15.69 4.74 -0.43
CA GLY A 195 -16.32 5.55 0.62
C GLY A 195 -17.66 6.12 0.17
N GLY A 196 -18.59 6.36 1.10
CA GLY A 196 -19.91 6.93 0.79
C GLY A 196 -21.06 5.93 0.66
N THR A 197 -20.80 4.62 0.78
CA THR A 197 -21.85 3.61 1.03
C THR A 197 -22.48 3.74 2.42
N ASP A 198 -21.82 4.44 3.35
CA ASP A 198 -22.34 4.82 4.67
C ASP A 198 -23.18 6.11 4.63
N ALA A 199 -23.43 6.68 3.43
CA ALA A 199 -24.33 7.81 3.28
C ALA A 199 -25.76 7.36 3.61
N VAL A 200 -26.22 7.68 4.82
CA VAL A 200 -27.61 7.49 5.23
C VAL A 200 -28.50 8.10 4.14
N SER A 201 -29.32 7.29 3.49
CA SER A 201 -30.29 7.67 2.43
C SER A 201 -29.73 8.20 1.09
N GLY A 202 -28.47 7.94 0.72
CA GLY A 202 -27.99 8.22 -0.64
C GLY A 202 -27.93 9.71 -1.01
N THR A 203 -27.99 10.60 -0.03
CA THR A 203 -27.88 12.05 -0.23
C THR A 203 -26.56 12.53 0.37
N CYS A 204 -25.63 12.92 -0.49
CA CYS A 204 -24.37 13.52 -0.08
C CYS A 204 -24.61 14.98 0.28
N THR A 205 -24.53 15.29 1.57
CA THR A 205 -24.67 16.67 2.07
C THR A 205 -23.36 17.46 2.04
N SER A 206 -22.24 16.83 1.68
CA SER A 206 -20.95 17.47 1.45
C SER A 206 -20.21 16.85 0.26
N ASN A 207 -19.33 17.63 -0.39
CA ASN A 207 -18.47 17.18 -1.51
C ASN A 207 -17.57 15.97 -1.14
N ALA A 208 -17.47 15.61 0.14
CA ALA A 208 -16.52 14.64 0.69
C ALA A 208 -16.97 13.16 0.65
N CYS A 209 -18.21 12.86 0.26
CA CYS A 209 -18.76 11.50 0.47
C CYS A 209 -18.11 10.41 -0.39
N TYR A 210 -17.55 10.73 -1.55
CA TYR A 210 -16.98 9.74 -2.49
C TYR A 210 -15.49 10.01 -2.82
N GLU A 211 -14.79 10.68 -1.92
CA GLU A 211 -13.39 11.08 -2.12
C GLU A 211 -12.39 9.98 -1.74
N LEU A 212 -12.76 9.07 -0.84
CA LEU A 212 -11.86 8.08 -0.27
C LEU A 212 -12.15 6.65 -0.74
N LEU A 213 -11.11 5.83 -0.67
CA LEU A 213 -11.14 4.41 -0.91
C LEU A 213 -10.73 3.64 0.34
N LYS A 214 -11.62 2.77 0.84
CA LYS A 214 -11.36 1.91 2.00
C LYS A 214 -10.72 0.61 1.53
N LEU A 215 -9.62 0.23 2.16
CA LEU A 215 -8.86 -0.98 1.84
C LEU A 215 -8.78 -1.88 3.08
N ALA A 216 -9.08 -3.16 2.88
CA ALA A 216 -8.92 -4.20 3.87
C ALA A 216 -7.97 -5.27 3.31
N TYR A 217 -6.93 -5.59 4.07
CA TYR A 217 -5.90 -6.55 3.69
C TYR A 217 -5.97 -7.77 4.59
N GLU A 218 -5.81 -8.94 3.99
CA GLU A 218 -5.63 -10.19 4.70
C GLU A 218 -4.52 -11.01 4.05
N VAL A 219 -3.64 -11.60 4.86
CA VAL A 219 -2.66 -12.60 4.41
C VAL A 219 -2.98 -13.94 5.05
N LYS A 220 -3.37 -14.92 4.23
CA LYS A 220 -3.88 -16.23 4.66
C LYS A 220 -3.16 -17.39 3.98
N GLN A 221 -3.05 -18.50 4.69
CA GLN A 221 -2.63 -19.78 4.11
C GLN A 221 -3.88 -20.62 3.85
N GLY A 222 -4.34 -20.70 2.60
CA GLY A 222 -5.56 -21.44 2.27
C GLY A 222 -6.77 -20.96 3.08
N SER A 223 -7.42 -21.87 3.81
CA SER A 223 -8.57 -21.59 4.68
C SER A 223 -8.20 -21.28 6.14
N GLU A 224 -6.92 -21.12 6.47
CA GLU A 224 -6.47 -20.76 7.82
C GLU A 224 -6.87 -19.33 8.21
N ALA A 225 -6.85 -19.04 9.51
CA ALA A 225 -6.97 -17.68 10.02
C ALA A 225 -5.86 -16.78 9.46
N PRO A 226 -6.13 -15.49 9.21
CA PRO A 226 -5.12 -14.58 8.68
C PRO A 226 -3.97 -14.42 9.68
N ILE A 227 -2.74 -14.46 9.15
CA ILE A 227 -1.52 -14.21 9.95
C ILE A 227 -1.19 -12.72 10.04
N ALA A 228 -1.76 -11.91 9.14
CA ALA A 228 -1.68 -10.46 9.14
C ALA A 228 -2.96 -9.87 8.53
N THR A 229 -3.43 -8.77 9.11
CA THR A 229 -4.57 -8.00 8.62
C THR A 229 -4.31 -6.52 8.76
N MET A 230 -4.83 -5.68 7.85
CA MET A 230 -4.72 -4.23 7.95
C MET A 230 -5.96 -3.56 7.35
N TYR A 231 -6.43 -2.50 7.98
CA TYR A 231 -7.48 -1.63 7.45
C TYR A 231 -6.93 -0.22 7.28
N THR A 232 -7.19 0.41 6.14
CA THR A 232 -6.73 1.76 5.86
C THR A 232 -7.62 2.45 4.83
N GLU A 233 -7.55 3.77 4.78
CA GLU A 233 -8.27 4.60 3.83
C GLU A 233 -7.27 5.40 3.00
N VAL A 234 -7.51 5.51 1.71
CA VAL A 234 -6.65 6.25 0.76
C VAL A 234 -7.48 7.33 0.10
N ILE A 235 -6.98 8.56 0.16
CA ILE A 235 -7.58 9.73 -0.47
C ILE A 235 -6.68 10.14 -1.65
N PRO A 236 -7.19 10.14 -2.90
CA PRO A 236 -6.44 10.65 -4.04
C PRO A 236 -6.08 12.12 -3.90
N ASN A 237 -4.90 12.51 -4.37
CA ASN A 237 -4.44 13.90 -4.26
C ASN A 237 -5.37 14.88 -5.00
N ALA A 238 -5.98 14.44 -6.10
CA ALA A 238 -6.98 15.20 -6.84
C ALA A 238 -8.20 15.59 -5.98
N ALA A 239 -8.64 14.74 -5.05
CA ALA A 239 -9.77 15.03 -4.17
C ALA A 239 -9.47 16.20 -3.22
N MET A 240 -8.22 16.32 -2.77
CA MET A 240 -7.78 17.42 -1.89
C MET A 240 -7.74 18.78 -2.59
N GLN A 241 -7.86 18.81 -3.92
CA GLN A 241 -7.87 20.02 -4.74
C GLN A 241 -9.29 20.43 -5.15
N CYS A 242 -10.31 19.74 -4.64
CA CYS A 242 -11.68 20.06 -4.92
C CYS A 242 -12.06 21.44 -4.37
N PRO A 243 -12.72 22.28 -5.18
CA PRO A 243 -13.19 23.58 -4.71
C PRO A 243 -14.20 23.37 -3.57
N GLN A 244 -14.00 24.12 -2.49
CA GLN A 244 -14.94 24.23 -1.38
C GLN A 244 -16.17 25.05 -1.77
#